data_AF-A0A5B8BSE8-F1
#
_entry.id   AF-A0A5B8BSE8-F1
#
_cell.length_a   1.000
_cell.length_b   1.000
_cell.length_c   1.000
_cell.angle_alpha   90.00
_cell.angle_beta   90.00
_cell.angle_gamma   90.00
#
_symmetry.space_group_name_H-M   'P 1'
#
loop_
_entity.id
_entity.type
_entity.pdbx_description
1 polymer ?
#
loop_
_entity_poly.entity_id
_entity_poly.type
_entity_poly.pdbx_seq_one_letter_code
_entity_poly.pdbx_strand_id
1 'polypeptide(L)'
;MLHLLLVGSRPDVIAQTCAALATRAHCHPATTLAEAKAAIAAHPLDAVIMGAGTPMAERLAIAEAALTAHKGCAVHLKDKSSGPARFTHWVEGLIAFHHAMHG
;
A
#
# COMPACT_ATOMS: atom_id res chain seq x y z
N MET A 1 6.89 -1.49 13.97
CA MET A 1 6.19 -0.43 13.20
C MET A 1 5.94 -1.00 11.82
N LEU A 2 4.73 -0.90 11.26
CA LEU A 2 4.38 -1.59 10.01
C LEU A 2 5.09 -0.96 8.80
N HIS A 3 5.48 -1.77 7.84
CA HIS A 3 6.01 -1.35 6.54
C HIS A 3 4.92 -1.52 5.46
N LEU A 4 4.52 -0.40 4.85
CA LEU A 4 3.41 -0.34 3.92
C LEU A 4 3.88 0.19 2.58
N LEU A 5 3.56 -0.53 1.50
CA LEU A 5 3.70 -0.01 0.14
C LEU A 5 2.37 0.59 -0.32
N LEU A 6 2.34 1.89 -0.61
CA LEU A 6 1.17 2.55 -1.17
C LEU A 6 1.39 2.82 -2.65
N VAL A 7 0.58 2.19 -3.49
CA VAL A 7 0.63 2.36 -4.95
C VAL A 7 -0.59 3.11 -5.45
N GLY A 8 -0.37 4.19 -6.21
CA GLY A 8 -1.46 4.88 -6.89
C GLY A 8 -1.02 5.90 -7.93
N SER A 9 -1.90 6.16 -8.90
CA SER A 9 -1.65 7.12 -9.99
C SER A 9 -1.76 8.60 -9.60
N ARG A 10 -2.04 8.88 -8.31
CA ARG A 10 -2.20 10.22 -7.75
C ARG A 10 -1.12 10.50 -6.71
N PRO A 11 0.06 11.00 -7.13
CA PRO A 11 1.20 11.18 -6.22
C PRO A 11 0.88 12.11 -5.04
N ASP A 12 0.00 13.11 -5.25
CA ASP A 12 -0.49 14.02 -4.21
C ASP A 12 -1.20 13.27 -3.07
N VAL A 13 -2.12 12.37 -3.43
CA VAL A 13 -2.88 11.57 -2.46
C VAL A 13 -1.99 10.57 -1.73
N ILE A 14 -1.05 9.95 -2.45
CA ILE A 14 -0.09 9.00 -1.88
C ILE A 14 0.83 9.71 -0.89
N ALA A 15 1.41 10.85 -1.27
CA ALA A 15 2.28 11.63 -0.39
C ALA A 15 1.55 12.14 0.86
N GLN A 16 0.34 12.67 0.69
CA GLN A 16 -0.51 13.11 1.81
C GLN A 16 -0.81 11.95 2.76
N THR A 17 -1.14 10.77 2.22
CA THR A 17 -1.43 9.58 3.02
C THR A 17 -0.19 9.10 3.77
N CYS A 18 0.97 9.03 3.12
CA CYS A 18 2.22 8.67 3.81
C CYS A 18 2.54 9.65 4.94
N ALA A 19 2.36 10.96 4.73
CA ALA A 19 2.58 11.96 5.77
C ALA A 19 1.66 11.76 6.98
N ALA A 20 0.37 11.46 6.74
CA ALA A 20 -0.61 11.19 7.80
C ALA A 20 -0.32 9.91 8.60
N LEU A 21 0.46 8.99 8.03
CA LEU A 21 0.79 7.69 8.61
C LEU A 21 2.18 7.62 9.23
N ALA A 22 3.00 8.67 9.09
CA ALA A 22 4.43 8.65 9.42
C ALA A 22 4.74 8.25 10.88
N THR A 23 3.82 8.49 11.81
CA THR A 23 3.98 8.12 13.23
C THR A 23 3.54 6.69 13.56
N ARG A 24 2.88 6.00 12.63
CA ARG A 24 2.27 4.67 12.82
C ARG A 24 2.87 3.59 11.91
N ALA A 25 3.37 3.98 10.75
CA ALA A 25 3.92 3.07 9.74
C ALA A 25 5.04 3.71 8.91
N HIS A 26 5.97 2.88 8.44
CA HIS A 26 6.91 3.22 7.38
C HIS A 26 6.19 3.10 6.04
N CYS A 27 5.93 4.25 5.41
CA CYS A 27 5.23 4.32 4.15
C CYS A 27 6.22 4.39 2.98
N HIS A 28 6.09 3.46 2.04
CA HIS A 28 6.85 3.39 0.80
C HIS A 28 5.92 3.76 -0.36
N PRO A 29 6.01 4.97 -0.91
CA PRO A 29 5.14 5.39 -2.00
C PRO A 29 5.63 4.84 -3.34
N ALA A 30 4.69 4.48 -4.21
CA ALA A 30 4.96 4.14 -5.60
C ALA A 30 3.83 4.63 -6.51
N THR A 31 4.18 5.03 -7.72
CA THR A 31 3.26 5.46 -8.77
C THR A 31 3.35 4.58 -10.02
N THR A 32 4.40 3.77 -10.13
CA THR A 32 4.65 2.87 -11.25
C THR A 32 4.92 1.43 -10.77
N LEU A 33 4.76 0.46 -11.67
CA LEU A 33 5.15 -0.94 -11.42
C LEU A 33 6.64 -1.08 -11.06
N ALA A 34 7.52 -0.31 -11.70
CA ALA A 34 8.95 -0.36 -11.44
C ALA A 34 9.30 0.12 -10.03
N GLU A 35 8.72 1.25 -9.59
CA GLU A 35 8.87 1.77 -8.23
C GLU A 35 8.34 0.77 -7.20
N ALA A 36 7.16 0.18 -7.45
CA ALA A 36 6.58 -0.82 -6.56
C ALA A 36 7.50 -2.05 -6.41
N LYS A 37 8.05 -2.57 -7.51
CA LYS A 37 9.00 -3.69 -7.47
C LYS A 37 10.30 -3.34 -6.75
N ALA A 38 10.81 -2.13 -6.93
CA ALA A 38 11.99 -1.66 -6.22
C ALA A 38 11.73 -1.60 -4.70
N ALA A 39 10.59 -1.06 -4.28
CA ALA A 39 10.20 -1.01 -2.87
C ALA A 39 10.01 -2.42 -2.27
N ILE A 40 9.37 -3.34 -3.00
CA ILE A 40 9.22 -4.75 -2.59
C ILE A 40 10.57 -5.41 -2.37
N ALA A 41 11.55 -5.18 -3.25
CA ALA A 41 12.88 -5.76 -3.11
C ALA A 41 13.70 -5.14 -1.98
N ALA A 42 13.50 -3.85 -1.70
CA ALA A 42 14.31 -3.10 -0.74
C ALA A 42 13.83 -3.24 0.72
N HIS A 43 12.56 -3.55 0.94
CA HIS A 43 11.95 -3.48 2.27
C HIS A 43 11.12 -4.73 2.60
N PRO A 44 11.15 -5.21 3.85
CA PRO A 44 10.17 -6.20 4.31
C PRO A 44 8.82 -5.51 4.39
N LEU A 45 7.82 -5.98 3.63
CA LEU A 45 6.50 -5.35 3.58
C LEU A 45 5.48 -6.16 4.38
N ASP A 46 4.76 -5.50 5.26
CA ASP A 46 3.62 -6.08 5.98
C ASP A 46 2.34 -6.01 5.15
N ALA A 47 2.18 -4.93 4.37
CA ALA A 47 1.07 -4.82 3.43
C ALA A 47 1.40 -3.99 2.19
N VAL A 48 0.73 -4.33 1.09
CA VAL A 48 0.70 -3.55 -0.16
C VAL A 48 -0.72 -3.10 -0.44
N ILE A 49 -0.89 -1.80 -0.64
CA ILE A 49 -2.18 -1.16 -0.87
C ILE A 49 -2.17 -0.49 -2.23
N MET A 50 -3.06 -0.90 -3.12
CA MET A 50 -3.13 -0.39 -4.48
C MET A 50 -4.46 0.32 -4.76
N GLY A 51 -4.37 1.59 -5.11
CA GLY A 51 -5.50 2.37 -5.58
C GLY A 51 -6.03 1.89 -6.94
N ALA A 52 -7.31 2.12 -7.21
CA ALA A 52 -7.97 1.70 -8.44
C ALA A 52 -7.60 2.52 -9.70
N GLY A 53 -6.71 3.51 -9.54
CA GLY A 53 -6.17 4.29 -10.66
C GLY A 53 -5.07 3.57 -11.43
N THR A 54 -4.47 2.53 -10.85
CA THR A 54 -3.45 1.69 -11.49
C THR A 54 -4.11 0.62 -12.37
N PRO A 55 -3.62 0.35 -13.59
CA PRO A 55 -4.15 -0.71 -14.46
C PRO A 55 -4.19 -2.07 -13.76
N MET A 56 -5.24 -2.88 -14.01
CA MET A 56 -5.40 -4.16 -13.31
C MET A 56 -4.22 -5.11 -13.52
N ALA A 57 -3.67 -5.17 -14.76
CA ALA A 57 -2.51 -6.01 -15.05
C ALA A 57 -1.29 -5.63 -14.19
N GLU A 58 -1.03 -4.33 -13.99
CA GLU A 58 0.04 -3.87 -13.11
C GLU A 58 -0.25 -4.21 -11.66
N ARG A 59 -1.50 -4.06 -11.20
CA ARG A 59 -1.88 -4.39 -9.82
C ARG A 59 -1.66 -5.88 -9.52
N LEU A 60 -2.00 -6.76 -10.46
CA LEU A 60 -1.75 -8.19 -10.33
C LEU A 60 -0.25 -8.51 -10.31
N ALA A 61 0.54 -7.88 -11.17
CA ALA A 61 1.99 -8.06 -11.19
C ALA A 61 2.67 -7.59 -9.89
N ILE A 62 2.16 -6.51 -9.27
CA ILE A 62 2.62 -6.03 -7.96
C ILE A 62 2.22 -7.01 -6.86
N ALA A 63 0.97 -7.49 -6.87
CA ALA A 63 0.47 -8.45 -5.90
C ALA A 63 1.31 -9.74 -5.90
N GLU A 64 1.56 -10.28 -7.09
CA GLU A 64 2.39 -11.46 -7.29
C GLU A 64 3.80 -11.22 -6.74
N ALA A 65 4.45 -10.13 -7.14
CA ALA A 65 5.80 -9.81 -6.67
C ALA A 65 5.88 -9.69 -5.13
N ALA A 66 4.89 -9.05 -4.51
CA ALA A 66 4.86 -8.86 -3.06
C ALA A 66 4.65 -10.19 -2.31
N LEU A 67 3.70 -11.02 -2.77
CA LEU A 67 3.39 -12.31 -2.15
C LEU A 67 4.51 -13.34 -2.35
N THR A 68 5.24 -13.26 -3.46
CA THR A 68 6.43 -14.09 -3.70
C THR A 68 7.59 -13.67 -2.79
N ALA A 69 7.82 -12.36 -2.62
CA ALA A 69 8.95 -11.87 -1.84
C ALA A 69 8.75 -12.01 -0.32
N HIS A 70 7.54 -11.76 0.18
CA HIS A 70 7.28 -11.59 1.62
C HIS A 70 6.15 -12.52 2.09
N LYS A 71 6.53 -13.64 2.72
CA LYS A 71 5.57 -14.57 3.34
C LYS A 71 4.86 -13.88 4.51
N GLY A 72 3.56 -13.59 4.35
CA GLY A 72 2.75 -12.89 5.35
C GLY A 72 2.37 -11.46 4.97
N CYS A 73 2.86 -10.95 3.84
CA CYS A 73 2.42 -9.67 3.31
C CYS A 73 0.95 -9.72 2.88
N ALA A 74 0.14 -8.78 3.38
CA ALA A 74 -1.24 -8.62 2.96
C ALA A 74 -1.32 -7.72 1.72
N VAL A 75 -2.05 -8.15 0.68
CA VAL A 75 -2.25 -7.34 -0.51
C VAL A 75 -3.70 -6.86 -0.58
N HIS A 76 -3.89 -5.56 -0.63
CA HIS A 76 -5.20 -4.94 -0.69
C HIS A 76 -5.42 -4.14 -1.98
N LEU A 77 -6.45 -4.52 -2.73
CA LEU A 77 -6.86 -3.85 -3.96
C LEU A 77 -8.09 -3.00 -3.67
N LYS A 78 -7.90 -1.69 -3.49
CA LYS A 78 -9.01 -0.76 -3.29
C LYS A 78 -9.74 -0.48 -4.60
N ASP A 79 -11.05 -0.26 -4.53
CA ASP A 79 -11.89 0.10 -5.67
C ASP A 79 -11.98 1.63 -5.89
N LYS A 80 -12.64 2.05 -6.98
CA LYS A 80 -12.86 3.48 -7.27
C LYS A 80 -13.99 4.09 -6.43
N SER A 81 -14.91 3.29 -5.90
CA SER A 81 -16.18 3.76 -5.31
C SER A 81 -15.99 4.66 -4.09
N SER A 82 -14.87 4.49 -3.38
CA SER A 82 -14.53 5.20 -2.16
C SER A 82 -13.85 6.57 -2.38
N GLY A 83 -13.37 6.84 -3.60
CA GLY A 83 -12.73 8.11 -3.96
C GLY A 83 -11.40 8.39 -3.20
N PRO A 84 -10.75 9.52 -3.51
CA PRO A 84 -9.49 9.93 -2.88
C PRO A 84 -9.68 10.39 -1.42
N ALA A 85 -10.78 11.08 -1.10
CA ALA A 85 -11.04 11.60 0.25
C ALA A 85 -11.16 10.52 1.33
N ARG A 86 -11.55 9.29 0.96
CA ARG A 86 -11.62 8.15 1.90
C ARG A 86 -10.42 7.21 1.79
N PHE A 87 -9.42 7.53 0.98
CA PHE A 87 -8.25 6.67 0.81
C PHE A 87 -7.47 6.57 2.12
N THR A 88 -7.07 7.71 2.70
CA THR A 88 -6.31 7.77 3.95
C THR A 88 -7.05 7.05 5.08
N HIS A 89 -8.33 7.37 5.32
CA HIS A 89 -9.14 6.72 6.37
C HIS A 89 -9.23 5.20 6.22
N TRP A 90 -9.29 4.71 4.98
CA TRP A 90 -9.31 3.28 4.74
C TRP A 90 -7.96 2.62 5.06
N VAL A 91 -6.83 3.27 4.71
CA VAL A 91 -5.48 2.79 5.10
C VAL A 91 -5.31 2.81 6.62
N GLU A 92 -5.79 3.85 7.30
CA GLU A 92 -5.78 3.93 8.76
C GLU A 92 -6.56 2.77 9.40
N GLY A 93 -7.72 2.42 8.85
CA GLY A 93 -8.51 1.28 9.30
C GLY A 93 -7.77 -0.06 9.17
N LEU A 94 -7.02 -0.25 8.07
CA LEU A 94 -6.18 -1.45 7.89
C LEU A 94 -5.05 -1.53 8.91
N ILE A 95 -4.39 -0.40 9.19
CA ILE A 95 -3.34 -0.33 10.21
C ILE A 95 -3.92 -0.69 11.58
N ALA A 96 -5.07 -0.11 11.94
CA ALA A 96 -5.74 -0.41 13.21
C ALA A 96 -6.09 -1.90 13.33
N PHE A 97 -6.60 -2.50 12.24
CA PHE A 97 -6.89 -3.93 12.19
C PHE A 97 -5.64 -4.79 12.38
N HIS A 98 -4.55 -4.49 11.66
CA HIS A 98 -3.28 -5.22 11.82
C HIS A 98 -2.74 -5.14 13.25
N HIS A 99 -2.80 -3.96 13.88
CA HIS A 99 -2.40 -3.81 15.28
C HIS A 99 -3.29 -4.63 16.23
N ALA A 100 -4.59 -4.72 15.99
CA ALA A 100 -5.49 -5.51 16.83
C ALA A 100 -5.27 -7.02 16.70
N MET A 101 -4.81 -7.50 15.55
CA MET A 101 -4.61 -8.94 15.28
C MET A 101 -3.23 -9.47 15.70
N HIS A 102 -2.23 -8.59 15.82
CA HIS A 102 -0.83 -8.97 16.03
C HIS A 102 -0.15 -8.22 17.19
N GLY A 103 -0.88 -7.39 17.93
CA GLY A 103 -0.42 -6.65 19.10
C GLY A 103 -0.70 -7.35 20.42
#